data_AF-J4X136-F1
#
_entry.id   AF-J4X136-F1
#
_cell.length_a   1.000
_cell.length_b   1.000
_cell.length_c   1.000
_cell.angle_alpha   90.00
_cell.angle_beta   90.00
_cell.angle_gamma   90.00
#
_symmetry.space_group_name_H-M   'P 1'
#
loop_
_entity.id
_entity.type
_entity.pdbx_description
1 polymer ?
#
loop_
_entity_poly.entity_id
_entity_poly.type
_entity_poly.pdbx_seq_one_letter_code
_entity_poly.pdbx_strand_id
1 'polypeptide(L)'
;MTDIVNNFLLMYQGNHEMINNVNRFKILFHAKRGIQELNYDALNEIKALELTVYDDLKFVLPSDYVNWVKLSLFKDNVIRDLVENIQVQSATQYVQSGSSTFTYDGSNNVNTQTSSLDTSRTDGSLKSIYLNDVREEAVNPGCNNCEDDIYESRIGARYGLNTETANFNPTFTIDKANGVINFDSTMANQQCILQYISDGMENGNDANIKVNKLFEDYLYAYIKYSLLNNKFGVQEYIVNRARKDKQALLRNAKIRLNNIHPSRLLMNLRGENKWIK
;
A
#
# COMPACT_ATOMS: atom_id res chain seq x y z
N MET A 1 17.02 17.18 -8.33
CA MET A 1 16.25 17.40 -9.59
C MET A 1 16.84 18.46 -10.52
N THR A 2 17.31 19.59 -10.02
CA THR A 2 17.87 20.69 -10.82
C THR A 2 18.97 20.25 -11.77
N ASP A 3 19.83 19.35 -11.31
CA ASP A 3 21.00 18.89 -12.08
C ASP A 3 20.59 18.03 -13.27
N ILE A 4 19.60 17.14 -13.10
CA ILE A 4 19.05 16.32 -14.19
C ILE A 4 18.47 17.21 -15.29
N VAL A 5 17.70 18.24 -14.91
CA VAL A 5 17.11 19.17 -15.88
C VAL A 5 18.21 19.96 -16.60
N ASN A 6 19.21 20.45 -15.89
CA ASN A 6 20.31 21.20 -16.48
C ASN A 6 21.16 20.34 -17.42
N ASN A 7 21.47 19.10 -17.02
CA ASN A 7 22.21 18.14 -17.84
C ASN A 7 21.43 17.78 -19.11
N PHE A 8 20.11 17.58 -19.00
CA PHE A 8 19.27 17.31 -20.16
C PHE A 8 19.26 18.48 -21.16
N LEU A 9 19.12 19.71 -20.66
CA LEU A 9 19.17 20.91 -21.50
C LEU A 9 20.53 21.02 -22.21
N LEU A 10 21.64 20.77 -21.50
CA LEU A 10 22.98 20.82 -22.08
C LEU A 10 23.21 19.77 -23.16
N MET A 11 22.68 18.56 -23.00
CA MET A 11 22.91 17.45 -23.94
C MET A 11 21.97 17.47 -25.16
N TYR A 12 20.72 17.93 -24.99
CA TYR A 12 19.68 17.73 -25.99
C TYR A 12 19.00 19.02 -26.47
N GLN A 13 19.27 20.18 -25.85
CA GLN A 13 18.75 21.45 -26.31
C GLN A 13 19.83 22.26 -27.04
N GLY A 14 19.59 22.53 -28.31
CA GLY A 14 20.46 23.36 -29.12
C GLY A 14 19.77 23.81 -30.41
N ASN A 15 20.32 24.81 -31.09
CA ASN A 15 19.76 25.30 -32.35
C ASN A 15 19.77 24.25 -33.47
N HIS A 16 20.67 23.27 -33.38
CA HIS A 16 20.81 22.18 -34.34
C HIS A 16 20.20 20.86 -33.84
N GLU A 17 19.59 20.87 -32.65
CA GLU A 17 19.00 19.67 -32.05
C GLU A 17 17.54 19.51 -32.44
N MET A 18 17.09 18.25 -32.48
CA MET A 18 15.68 17.92 -32.73
C MET A 18 14.75 18.47 -31.65
N ILE A 19 15.26 18.73 -30.44
CA ILE A 19 14.54 19.35 -29.34
C ILE A 19 15.01 20.81 -29.23
N ASN A 20 14.16 21.73 -29.68
CA ASN A 20 14.44 23.16 -29.65
C ASN A 20 13.29 23.92 -28.97
N ASN A 21 13.62 25.06 -28.35
CA ASN A 21 12.68 25.99 -27.73
C ASN A 21 11.65 25.35 -26.78
N VAL A 22 12.12 24.46 -25.88
CA VAL A 22 11.26 23.81 -24.88
C VAL A 22 11.38 24.54 -23.55
N ASN A 23 10.25 24.86 -22.93
CA ASN A 23 10.22 25.46 -21.60
C ASN A 23 10.76 24.48 -20.54
N ARG A 24 11.68 24.95 -19.69
CA ARG A 24 12.25 24.20 -18.55
C ARG A 24 11.19 23.54 -17.67
N PHE A 25 10.05 24.22 -17.43
CA PHE A 25 8.96 23.66 -16.63
C PHE A 25 8.35 22.39 -17.25
N LYS A 26 8.27 22.30 -18.58
CA LYS A 26 7.79 21.08 -19.26
C LYS A 26 8.76 19.92 -19.07
N ILE A 27 10.06 20.19 -19.15
CA ILE A 27 11.11 19.19 -18.91
C ILE A 27 11.06 18.70 -17.47
N LEU A 28 10.94 19.61 -16.50
CA LEU A 28 10.79 19.27 -15.08
C LEU A 28 9.55 18.40 -14.84
N PHE A 29 8.40 18.74 -15.44
CA PHE A 29 7.18 17.95 -15.32
C PHE A 29 7.35 16.52 -15.85
N HIS A 30 7.94 16.36 -17.03
CA HIS A 30 8.21 15.04 -17.59
C HIS A 30 9.28 14.28 -16.80
N ALA A 31 10.26 14.97 -16.20
CA ALA A 31 11.22 14.35 -15.30
C ALA A 31 10.53 13.80 -14.04
N LYS A 32 9.63 14.57 -13.41
CA LYS A 32 8.82 14.12 -12.27
C LYS A 32 7.99 12.89 -12.62
N ARG A 33 7.29 12.91 -13.75
CA ARG A 33 6.51 11.74 -14.21
C ARG A 33 7.39 10.54 -14.53
N GLY A 34 8.56 10.73 -15.11
CA GLY A 34 9.50 9.64 -15.39
C GLY A 34 10.01 8.97 -14.12
N ILE A 35 10.23 9.74 -13.05
CA ILE A 35 10.61 9.23 -11.73
C ILE A 35 9.44 8.50 -11.07
N GLN A 36 8.23 9.06 -11.11
CA GLN A 36 7.04 8.38 -10.62
C GLN A 36 6.85 7.04 -11.32
N GLU A 37 6.86 7.03 -12.66
CA GLU A 37 6.73 5.80 -13.46
C GLU A 37 7.82 4.79 -13.05
N LEU A 38 9.06 5.23 -12.86
CA LEU A 38 10.14 4.35 -12.43
C LEU A 38 9.96 3.81 -11.01
N ASN A 39 9.48 4.62 -10.06
CA ASN A 39 9.20 4.19 -8.69
C ASN A 39 8.03 3.21 -8.64
N TYR A 40 6.97 3.42 -9.42
CA TYR A 40 5.90 2.44 -9.55
C TYR A 40 6.36 1.11 -10.15
N ASP A 41 7.25 1.14 -11.16
CA ASP A 41 7.56 -0.03 -11.99
C ASP A 41 8.84 -0.79 -11.61
N ALA A 42 9.81 -0.12 -10.98
CA ALA A 42 11.19 -0.59 -10.88
C ALA A 42 11.82 -0.38 -9.49
N LEU A 43 11.53 0.74 -8.83
CA LEU A 43 12.03 1.04 -7.48
C LEU A 43 10.92 0.85 -6.45
N ASN A 44 10.89 -0.33 -5.83
CA ASN A 44 10.24 -0.44 -4.53
C ASN A 44 11.15 0.25 -3.51
N GLU A 45 11.12 1.58 -3.42
CA GLU A 45 11.73 2.28 -2.29
C GLU A 45 10.91 1.92 -1.04
N ILE A 46 11.41 0.94 -0.29
CA ILE A 46 10.76 0.49 0.93
C ILE A 46 11.19 1.41 2.06
N LYS A 47 10.25 2.22 2.55
CA LYS A 47 10.41 3.02 3.76
C LYS A 47 9.72 2.29 4.92
N ALA A 48 10.27 2.49 6.12
CA ALA A 48 9.70 1.97 7.36
C ALA A 48 9.26 3.14 8.23
N LEU A 49 8.02 3.09 8.72
CA LEU A 49 7.44 4.09 9.60
C LEU A 49 6.88 3.40 10.85
N GLU A 50 7.27 3.89 12.02
CA GLU A 50 6.75 3.44 13.30
C GLU A 50 5.82 4.51 13.88
N LEU A 51 4.59 4.12 14.20
CA LEU A 51 3.63 4.98 14.90
C LEU A 51 2.88 4.18 15.97
N THR A 52 2.49 4.87 17.04
CA THR A 52 1.58 4.33 18.05
C THR A 52 0.14 4.46 17.55
N VAL A 53 -0.62 3.37 17.59
CA VAL A 53 -2.06 3.34 17.29
C VAL A 53 -2.81 3.64 18.58
N TYR A 54 -3.68 4.64 18.56
CA TYR A 54 -4.47 5.05 19.73
C TYR A 54 -5.87 4.40 19.71
N ASP A 55 -6.76 4.87 20.58
CA ASP A 55 -8.13 4.35 20.74
C ASP A 55 -9.02 4.55 19.50
N ASP A 56 -8.58 5.39 18.55
CA ASP A 56 -9.22 5.54 17.24
C ASP A 56 -8.93 4.35 16.30
N LEU A 57 -7.95 3.50 16.66
CA LEU A 57 -7.54 2.31 15.94
C LEU A 57 -7.17 2.59 14.48
N LYS A 58 -6.61 3.78 14.23
CA LYS A 58 -6.24 4.27 12.90
C LYS A 58 -4.75 4.55 12.82
N PHE A 59 -4.18 4.27 11.66
CA PHE A 59 -2.84 4.69 11.28
C PHE A 59 -2.94 5.51 10.01
N VAL A 60 -2.47 6.76 10.07
CA VAL A 60 -2.49 7.68 8.93
C VAL A 60 -1.35 7.35 7.98
N LEU A 61 -1.67 7.12 6.72
CA LEU A 61 -0.68 6.84 5.69
C LEU A 61 0.08 8.12 5.29
N PRO A 62 1.40 8.01 5.05
CA PRO A 62 2.18 9.10 4.46
C PRO A 62 1.65 9.52 3.08
N SER A 63 1.90 10.78 2.70
CA SER A 63 1.48 11.30 1.39
C SER A 63 2.19 10.67 0.19
N ASP A 64 3.37 10.09 0.40
CA ASP A 64 4.15 9.37 -0.61
C ASP A 64 3.81 7.87 -0.66
N TYR A 65 2.81 7.40 0.10
CA TYR A 65 2.40 6.00 0.14
C TYR A 65 1.80 5.54 -1.20
N VAL A 66 2.35 4.45 -1.74
CA VAL A 66 1.81 3.76 -2.94
C VAL A 66 1.17 2.45 -2.57
N ASN A 67 1.93 1.60 -1.86
CA ASN A 67 1.48 0.27 -1.47
C ASN A 67 2.21 -0.18 -0.21
N TRP A 68 1.65 -1.14 0.52
CA TRP A 68 2.30 -1.73 1.68
C TRP A 68 3.10 -2.98 1.29
N VAL A 69 4.15 -3.28 2.05
CA VAL A 69 4.95 -4.50 1.91
C VAL A 69 4.67 -5.42 3.09
N LYS A 70 4.74 -4.87 4.30
CA LYS A 70 4.57 -5.61 5.54
C LYS A 70 4.10 -4.66 6.64
N LEU A 71 3.20 -5.17 7.46
CA LEU A 71 2.73 -4.50 8.67
C LEU A 71 3.07 -5.39 9.86
N SER A 72 3.67 -4.81 10.90
CA SER A 72 4.09 -5.56 12.07
C SER A 72 3.73 -4.82 13.35
N LEU A 73 3.33 -5.58 14.36
CA LEU A 73 3.20 -5.13 15.74
C LEU A 73 4.57 -5.25 16.42
N PHE A 74 5.00 -4.16 17.05
CA PHE A 74 6.15 -4.17 17.94
C PHE A 74 5.67 -4.19 19.40
N LYS A 75 5.93 -5.30 20.09
CA LYS A 75 5.55 -5.49 21.50
C LYS A 75 6.53 -6.43 22.17
N ASP A 76 6.89 -6.13 23.42
CA ASP A 76 7.81 -6.95 24.23
C ASP A 76 9.17 -7.20 23.56
N ASN A 77 9.70 -6.21 22.83
CA ASN A 77 10.91 -6.32 22.00
C ASN A 77 10.83 -7.39 20.89
N VAL A 78 9.63 -7.83 20.51
CA VAL A 78 9.39 -8.78 19.42
C VAL A 78 8.57 -8.11 18.33
N ILE A 79 9.01 -8.29 17.08
CA ILE A 79 8.27 -7.88 15.89
C ILE A 79 7.39 -9.05 15.46
N ARG A 80 6.07 -8.84 15.45
CA ARG A 80 5.07 -9.83 15.05
C ARG A 80 4.35 -9.34 13.81
N ASP A 81 4.33 -10.15 12.76
CA ASP A 81 3.66 -9.76 11.52
C ASP A 81 2.14 -9.83 11.68
N LEU A 82 1.47 -8.81 11.15
CA LEU A 82 0.02 -8.70 11.13
C LEU A 82 -0.53 -9.25 9.82
N VAL A 83 -1.79 -9.67 9.85
CA VAL A 83 -2.48 -10.24 8.68
C VAL A 83 -3.60 -9.30 8.25
N GLU A 84 -3.74 -9.13 6.93
CA GLU A 84 -4.84 -8.34 6.37
C GLU A 84 -6.17 -9.06 6.61
N ASN A 85 -7.16 -8.30 7.09
CA ASN A 85 -8.51 -8.79 7.25
C ASN A 85 -9.23 -8.75 5.89
N ILE A 86 -9.77 -9.89 5.46
CA ILE A 86 -10.56 -9.97 4.22
C ILE A 86 -11.94 -9.32 4.37
N GLN A 87 -12.40 -9.12 5.60
CA GLN A 87 -13.67 -8.47 5.90
C GLN A 87 -13.50 -6.96 5.98
N VAL A 88 -14.53 -6.23 5.56
CA VAL A 88 -14.60 -4.78 5.69
C VAL A 88 -14.67 -4.42 7.18
N GLN A 89 -13.76 -3.56 7.65
CA GLN A 89 -13.66 -3.13 9.06
C GLN A 89 -14.14 -1.69 9.30
N SER A 90 -14.40 -0.92 8.24
CA SER A 90 -14.91 0.45 8.35
C SER A 90 -15.87 0.73 7.22
N ALA A 91 -16.89 1.54 7.51
CA ALA A 91 -17.91 1.90 6.53
C ALA A 91 -18.48 3.29 6.84
N THR A 92 -18.93 3.99 5.80
CA THR A 92 -19.71 5.22 5.99
C THR A 92 -21.18 4.85 6.08
N GLN A 93 -21.87 5.26 7.14
CA GLN A 93 -23.31 5.06 7.28
C GLN A 93 -24.07 6.33 6.91
N TYR A 94 -25.10 6.21 6.08
CA TYR A 94 -26.02 7.30 5.80
C TYR A 94 -27.06 7.42 6.91
N VAL A 95 -27.37 8.66 7.28
CA VAL A 95 -28.44 8.96 8.23
C VAL A 95 -29.78 8.62 7.57
N GLN A 96 -30.49 7.67 8.15
CA GLN A 96 -31.83 7.26 7.73
C GLN A 96 -32.85 7.67 8.80
N SER A 97 -33.97 8.25 8.37
CA SER A 97 -35.13 8.45 9.24
C SER A 97 -35.81 7.12 9.55
N GLY A 98 -36.59 7.06 10.64
CA GLY A 98 -37.41 5.90 11.01
C GLY A 98 -38.46 5.50 9.96
N SER A 99 -38.64 6.31 8.90
CA SER A 99 -39.47 6.03 7.73
C SER A 99 -38.67 5.59 6.49
N SER A 100 -37.41 5.15 6.66
CA SER A 100 -36.52 4.68 5.58
C SER A 100 -36.16 5.74 4.52
N THR A 101 -36.28 7.03 4.84
CA THR A 101 -35.86 8.14 3.98
C THR A 101 -34.48 8.65 4.37
N PHE A 102 -33.66 8.99 3.38
CA PHE A 102 -32.35 9.63 3.61
C PHE A 102 -32.51 11.12 3.92
N THR A 103 -31.68 11.62 4.84
CA THR A 103 -31.62 13.06 5.13
C THR A 103 -30.52 13.70 4.29
N TYR A 104 -30.85 14.79 3.60
CA TYR A 104 -29.91 15.54 2.76
C TYR A 104 -29.58 16.90 3.38
N ASP A 105 -28.38 17.40 3.11
CA ASP A 105 -27.97 18.76 3.45
C ASP A 105 -28.53 19.79 2.44
N GLY A 106 -28.34 21.09 2.72
CA GLY A 106 -28.76 22.18 1.83
C GLY A 106 -28.04 22.21 0.47
N SER A 107 -27.02 21.39 0.27
CA SER A 107 -26.27 21.21 -0.98
C SER A 107 -26.62 19.90 -1.71
N ASN A 108 -27.69 19.21 -1.26
CA ASN A 108 -28.17 17.94 -1.81
C ASN A 108 -27.18 16.76 -1.65
N ASN A 109 -26.27 16.80 -0.68
CA ASN A 109 -25.46 15.65 -0.26
C ASN A 109 -26.18 14.87 0.84
N VAL A 110 -25.98 13.55 0.88
CA VAL A 110 -26.55 12.69 1.93
C VAL A 110 -25.77 12.90 3.23
N ASN A 111 -26.48 13.13 4.34
CA ASN A 111 -25.86 13.23 5.66
C ASN A 111 -25.27 11.87 6.08
N THR A 112 -24.04 11.90 6.57
CA THR A 112 -23.32 10.71 7.05
C THR A 112 -23.20 10.72 8.57
N GLN A 113 -23.11 9.53 9.17
CA GLN A 113 -22.83 9.31 10.58
C GLN A 113 -21.79 8.19 10.74
N THR A 114 -21.22 8.06 11.93
CA THR A 114 -20.36 6.93 12.29
C THR A 114 -21.14 5.63 12.11
N SER A 115 -20.56 4.67 11.38
CA SER A 115 -21.18 3.37 11.16
C SER A 115 -21.21 2.56 12.45
N SER A 116 -22.28 1.78 12.63
CA SER A 116 -22.35 0.77 13.70
C SER A 116 -21.17 -0.20 13.65
N LEU A 117 -20.62 -0.47 12.47
CA LEU A 117 -19.40 -1.27 12.30
C LEU A 117 -18.19 -0.59 12.96
N ASP A 118 -18.00 0.70 12.71
CA ASP A 118 -16.90 1.46 13.31
C ASP A 118 -17.08 1.60 14.82
N THR A 119 -18.31 1.80 15.30
CA THR A 119 -18.62 1.79 16.73
C THR A 119 -18.26 0.44 17.36
N SER A 120 -18.75 -0.66 16.80
CA SER A 120 -18.46 -2.02 17.30
C SER A 120 -16.97 -2.38 17.25
N ARG A 121 -16.23 -1.82 16.29
CA ARG A 121 -14.78 -2.01 16.20
C ARG A 121 -14.06 -1.25 17.31
N THR A 122 -14.42 0.02 17.53
CA THR A 122 -13.78 0.87 18.55
C THR A 122 -14.12 0.45 19.99
N ASP A 123 -15.32 -0.08 20.24
CA ASP A 123 -15.74 -0.55 21.56
C ASP A 123 -15.31 -2.02 21.84
N GLY A 124 -14.74 -2.70 20.84
CA GLY A 124 -14.28 -4.09 20.95
C GLY A 124 -15.39 -5.14 20.93
N SER A 125 -16.64 -4.78 20.64
CA SER A 125 -17.76 -5.71 20.49
C SER A 125 -17.78 -6.43 19.14
N LEU A 126 -16.98 -5.97 18.17
CA LEU A 126 -16.87 -6.58 16.85
C LEU A 126 -16.20 -7.96 16.94
N LYS A 127 -16.98 -9.00 16.66
CA LYS A 127 -16.51 -10.39 16.65
C LYS A 127 -15.71 -10.69 15.40
N SER A 128 -14.59 -11.39 15.57
CA SER A 128 -13.71 -11.79 14.48
C SER A 128 -13.99 -13.22 14.01
N ILE A 129 -13.99 -13.44 12.69
CA ILE A 129 -14.02 -14.80 12.10
C ILE A 129 -12.70 -15.56 12.31
N TYR A 130 -11.62 -14.85 12.68
CA TYR A 130 -10.25 -15.37 12.75
C TYR A 130 -10.00 -16.20 14.01
N LEU A 131 -10.77 -15.99 15.07
CA LEU A 131 -10.68 -16.73 16.35
C LEU A 131 -11.93 -17.55 16.68
N ASN A 132 -12.91 -17.59 15.76
CA ASN A 132 -14.21 -18.23 15.99
C ASN A 132 -14.88 -17.72 17.30
N ASP A 133 -14.86 -16.41 17.53
CA ASP A 133 -15.45 -15.76 18.72
C ASP A 133 -16.99 -15.80 18.75
N VAL A 134 -17.61 -16.35 17.70
CA VAL A 134 -19.03 -16.67 17.70
C VAL A 134 -19.21 -17.94 18.51
N ARG A 135 -19.31 -17.78 19.84
CA ARG A 135 -19.73 -18.86 20.73
C ARG A 135 -21.01 -19.51 20.21
N GLU A 136 -21.06 -20.84 20.29
CA GLU A 136 -22.24 -21.68 20.02
C GLU A 136 -23.47 -21.34 20.90
N GLU A 137 -23.40 -20.35 21.78
CA GLU A 137 -24.54 -19.83 22.54
C GLU A 137 -25.65 -19.28 21.62
N ALA A 138 -25.30 -18.85 20.38
CA ALA A 138 -26.29 -18.46 19.38
C ALA A 138 -26.96 -19.65 18.66
N VAL A 139 -26.35 -20.84 18.74
CA VAL A 139 -26.83 -22.08 18.09
C VAL A 139 -27.59 -22.95 19.10
N ASN A 140 -27.24 -22.87 20.39
CA ASN A 140 -27.90 -23.63 21.46
C ASN A 140 -28.16 -22.73 22.70
N PRO A 141 -29.36 -22.12 22.82
CA PRO A 141 -29.72 -21.19 23.90
C PRO A 141 -29.82 -21.81 25.32
N GLY A 142 -29.18 -22.95 25.59
CA GLY A 142 -29.42 -23.77 26.78
C GLY A 142 -28.21 -24.34 27.51
N CYS A 143 -26.97 -24.28 26.98
CA CYS A 143 -25.80 -24.75 27.75
C CYS A 143 -25.16 -23.61 28.54
N ASN A 144 -25.74 -23.29 29.70
CA ASN A 144 -25.02 -22.59 30.74
C ASN A 144 -24.18 -23.62 31.50
N ASN A 145 -22.86 -23.58 31.29
CA ASN A 145 -21.86 -24.23 32.13
C ASN A 145 -21.64 -25.74 31.92
N CYS A 146 -21.23 -26.14 30.71
CA CYS A 146 -20.68 -27.46 30.41
C CYS A 146 -19.15 -27.55 30.70
N GLU A 147 -18.65 -26.82 31.72
CA GLU A 147 -17.21 -26.73 32.06
C GLU A 147 -16.70 -27.88 32.96
N ASP A 148 -17.59 -28.72 33.51
CA ASP A 148 -17.19 -29.79 34.45
C ASP A 148 -16.75 -31.10 33.80
N ASP A 149 -16.77 -31.22 32.47
CA ASP A 149 -16.36 -32.45 31.79
C ASP A 149 -15.05 -32.28 31.01
N ILE A 150 -13.95 -32.72 31.63
CA ILE A 150 -12.62 -32.79 31.02
C ILE A 150 -12.58 -33.79 29.85
N TYR A 151 -13.55 -34.70 29.75
CA TYR A 151 -13.62 -35.73 28.71
C TYR A 151 -14.69 -35.47 27.63
N GLU A 152 -15.76 -34.71 27.91
CA GLU A 152 -16.75 -34.31 26.89
C GLU A 152 -16.58 -32.87 26.34
N SER A 153 -16.04 -31.90 27.10
CA SER A 153 -16.07 -30.48 26.67
C SER A 153 -15.07 -30.08 25.57
N ARG A 154 -14.21 -31.00 25.10
CA ARG A 154 -13.10 -30.66 24.19
C ARG A 154 -12.89 -31.59 23.00
N ILE A 155 -13.73 -32.63 22.84
CA ILE A 155 -13.69 -33.51 21.68
C ILE A 155 -14.76 -33.04 20.68
N GLY A 156 -14.41 -32.05 19.86
CA GLY A 156 -15.32 -31.51 18.84
C GLY A 156 -15.21 -30.00 18.65
N ALA A 157 -15.02 -29.24 19.72
CA ALA A 157 -14.94 -27.77 19.71
C ALA A 157 -13.66 -27.19 19.04
N ARG A 158 -12.79 -28.05 18.48
CA ARG A 158 -11.63 -27.66 17.66
C ARG A 158 -11.90 -27.72 16.16
N TYR A 159 -13.05 -28.24 15.74
CA TYR A 159 -13.43 -28.32 14.34
C TYR A 159 -14.33 -27.13 13.99
N GLY A 160 -14.00 -26.42 12.90
CA GLY A 160 -14.73 -25.23 12.45
C GLY A 160 -13.89 -23.94 12.42
N LEU A 161 -12.70 -23.93 13.03
CA LEU A 161 -11.74 -22.85 12.82
C LEU A 161 -11.21 -22.96 11.39
N ASN A 162 -11.41 -21.91 10.59
CA ASN A 162 -10.73 -21.82 9.31
C ASN A 162 -9.24 -21.56 9.55
N THR A 163 -8.42 -22.60 9.47
CA THR A 163 -6.97 -22.53 9.72
C THR A 163 -6.25 -21.60 8.76
N GLU A 164 -6.82 -21.33 7.59
CA GLU A 164 -6.28 -20.35 6.63
C GLU A 164 -6.32 -18.92 7.19
N THR A 165 -7.35 -18.60 7.97
CA THR A 165 -7.56 -17.29 8.58
C THR A 165 -7.36 -17.33 10.10
N ALA A 166 -6.79 -18.39 10.66
CA ALA A 166 -6.58 -18.46 12.10
C ALA A 166 -5.37 -17.62 12.50
N ASN A 167 -5.59 -16.46 13.15
CA ASN A 167 -4.52 -15.59 13.61
C ASN A 167 -4.79 -15.05 15.02
N PHE A 168 -3.77 -15.10 15.88
CA PHE A 168 -3.81 -14.52 17.22
C PHE A 168 -3.36 -13.05 17.23
N ASN A 169 -2.54 -12.64 16.26
CA ASN A 169 -2.11 -11.25 16.15
C ASN A 169 -3.26 -10.36 15.65
N PRO A 170 -3.21 -9.05 15.95
CA PRO A 170 -4.14 -8.08 15.40
C PRO A 170 -4.26 -8.19 13.87
N THR A 171 -5.43 -7.86 13.36
CA THR A 171 -5.71 -7.76 11.93
C THR A 171 -5.88 -6.31 11.52
N PHE A 172 -5.66 -6.03 10.23
CA PHE A 172 -5.77 -4.67 9.69
C PHE A 172 -6.49 -4.66 8.35
N THR A 173 -7.03 -3.52 7.97
CA THR A 173 -7.56 -3.25 6.62
C THR A 173 -7.08 -1.89 6.14
N ILE A 174 -6.91 -1.75 4.83
CA ILE A 174 -6.42 -0.49 4.25
C ILE A 174 -7.55 0.21 3.52
N ASP A 175 -7.93 1.38 4.03
CA ASP A 175 -8.81 2.30 3.32
C ASP A 175 -7.97 3.27 2.47
N LYS A 176 -7.84 2.93 1.19
CA LYS A 176 -7.09 3.73 0.22
C LYS A 176 -7.76 5.07 -0.08
N ALA A 177 -9.08 5.20 0.11
CA ALA A 177 -9.79 6.44 -0.20
C ALA A 177 -9.56 7.49 0.89
N ASN A 178 -9.59 7.06 2.16
CA ASN A 178 -9.34 7.92 3.31
C ASN A 178 -7.86 8.02 3.69
N GLY A 179 -6.99 7.19 3.11
CA GLY A 179 -5.56 7.21 3.40
C GLY A 179 -5.22 6.70 4.80
N VAL A 180 -6.00 5.75 5.31
CA VAL A 180 -5.85 5.22 6.68
C VAL A 180 -5.84 3.70 6.69
N ILE A 181 -5.07 3.13 7.61
CA ILE A 181 -5.16 1.72 7.97
C ILE A 181 -6.03 1.61 9.21
N ASN A 182 -7.07 0.78 9.15
CA ASN A 182 -7.93 0.49 10.29
C ASN A 182 -7.50 -0.83 10.93
N PHE A 183 -7.39 -0.83 12.25
CA PHE A 183 -7.06 -2.01 13.04
C PHE A 183 -8.28 -2.53 13.79
N ASP A 184 -8.19 -3.80 14.20
CA ASP A 184 -9.05 -4.33 15.24
C ASP A 184 -8.76 -3.70 16.62
N SER A 185 -9.67 -3.95 17.56
CA SER A 185 -9.61 -3.42 18.92
C SER A 185 -8.37 -3.84 19.70
N THR A 186 -7.71 -4.93 19.32
CA THR A 186 -6.56 -5.47 20.06
C THR A 186 -5.27 -4.68 19.83
N MET A 187 -5.24 -3.82 18.80
CA MET A 187 -4.13 -2.93 18.48
C MET A 187 -4.14 -1.61 19.28
N ALA A 188 -5.17 -1.36 20.09
CA ALA A 188 -5.27 -0.12 20.87
C ALA A 188 -4.03 0.08 21.77
N ASN A 189 -3.44 1.27 21.69
CA ASN A 189 -2.25 1.68 22.45
C ASN A 189 -1.00 0.83 22.20
N GLN A 190 -0.89 0.22 21.01
CA GLN A 190 0.27 -0.58 20.59
C GLN A 190 1.08 0.12 19.49
N GLN A 191 2.36 -0.26 19.35
CA GLN A 191 3.25 0.28 18.33
C GLN A 191 3.14 -0.52 17.03
N CYS A 192 2.83 0.17 15.94
CA CYS A 192 2.74 -0.39 14.60
C CYS A 192 3.94 0.04 13.77
N ILE A 193 4.57 -0.91 13.09
CA ILE A 193 5.60 -0.68 12.08
C ILE A 193 5.00 -0.96 10.70
N LEU A 194 4.91 0.08 9.88
CA LEU A 194 4.51 -0.01 8.47
C LEU A 194 5.75 0.02 7.58
N GLN A 195 5.95 -1.04 6.82
CA GLN A 195 6.86 -1.04 5.66
C GLN A 195 6.04 -0.81 4.40
N TYR A 196 6.33 0.27 3.68
CA TYR A 196 5.58 0.68 2.50
C TYR A 196 6.50 1.08 1.35
N ILE A 197 5.96 0.97 0.13
CA ILE A 197 6.55 1.45 -1.10
C ILE A 197 6.19 2.92 -1.25
N SER A 198 7.20 3.75 -1.36
CA SER A 198 7.08 5.19 -1.61
C SER A 198 7.05 5.49 -3.11
N ASP A 199 6.34 6.54 -3.51
CA ASP A 199 6.42 7.12 -4.86
C ASP A 199 7.70 7.93 -5.11
N GLY A 200 8.53 8.11 -4.07
CA GLY A 200 9.80 8.83 -4.08
C GLY A 200 9.69 10.33 -4.36
N MET A 201 8.50 10.93 -4.21
CA MET A 201 8.26 12.35 -4.50
C MET A 201 8.59 13.28 -3.32
N GLU A 202 9.17 12.78 -2.22
CA GLU A 202 9.71 13.54 -1.07
C GLU A 202 8.85 14.76 -0.68
N ASN A 203 7.55 14.54 -0.47
CA ASN A 203 6.55 15.56 -0.10
C ASN A 203 6.48 16.78 -1.03
N GLY A 204 6.80 16.60 -2.31
CA GLY A 204 6.76 17.65 -3.33
C GLY A 204 7.97 18.60 -3.30
N ASN A 205 9.00 18.32 -2.50
CA ASN A 205 10.22 19.11 -2.49
C ASN A 205 11.23 18.58 -3.53
N ASP A 206 11.30 19.28 -4.67
CA ASP A 206 12.17 18.93 -5.81
C ASP A 206 13.66 18.86 -5.46
N ALA A 207 14.10 19.54 -4.39
CA ALA A 207 15.49 19.49 -3.95
C ALA A 207 15.85 18.14 -3.30
N ASN A 208 14.88 17.46 -2.70
CA ASN A 208 15.10 16.25 -1.91
C ASN A 208 14.96 14.96 -2.71
N ILE A 209 14.35 15.00 -3.92
CA ILE A 209 14.19 13.83 -4.77
C ILE A 209 15.58 13.32 -5.21
N LYS A 210 15.98 12.19 -4.64
CA LYS A 210 17.25 11.49 -4.95
C LYS A 210 17.01 10.44 -6.03
N VAL A 211 17.68 10.59 -7.16
CA VAL A 211 17.67 9.60 -8.24
C VAL A 211 19.02 8.91 -8.27
N ASN A 212 19.03 7.58 -8.35
CA ASN A 212 20.28 6.84 -8.53
C ASN A 212 20.84 7.10 -9.94
N LYS A 213 22.15 7.31 -10.03
CA LYS A 213 22.87 7.60 -11.28
C LYS A 213 22.61 6.58 -12.40
N LEU A 214 22.32 5.33 -12.06
CA LEU A 214 21.99 4.27 -13.03
C LEU A 214 20.67 4.51 -13.80
N PHE A 215 19.82 5.44 -13.35
CA PHE A 215 18.53 5.79 -13.97
C PHE A 215 18.54 7.10 -14.74
N GLU A 216 19.60 7.90 -14.64
CA GLU A 216 19.67 9.18 -15.34
C GLU A 216 19.50 8.99 -16.84
N ASP A 217 20.16 7.98 -17.43
CA ASP A 217 20.03 7.66 -18.86
C ASP A 217 18.59 7.34 -19.26
N TYR A 218 17.88 6.55 -18.44
CA TYR A 218 16.47 6.25 -18.67
C TYR A 218 15.62 7.52 -18.60
N LEU A 219 15.87 8.37 -17.60
CA LEU A 219 15.11 9.59 -17.39
C LEU A 219 15.30 10.57 -18.56
N TYR A 220 16.53 10.71 -19.06
CA TYR A 220 16.80 11.49 -20.26
C TYR A 220 16.07 10.92 -21.48
N ALA A 221 16.09 9.60 -21.68
CA ALA A 221 15.36 8.96 -22.78
C ALA A 221 13.83 9.12 -22.65
N TYR A 222 13.30 9.09 -21.42
CA TYR A 222 11.89 9.30 -21.12
C TYR A 222 11.44 10.72 -21.47
N ILE A 223 12.20 11.72 -21.01
CA ILE A 223 11.93 13.13 -21.31
C ILE A 223 12.00 13.35 -22.82
N LYS A 224 13.04 12.85 -23.49
CA LYS A 224 13.20 12.92 -24.95
C LYS A 224 12.00 12.34 -25.69
N TYR A 225 11.58 11.13 -25.34
CA TYR A 225 10.40 10.49 -25.93
C TYR A 225 9.12 11.33 -25.70
N SER A 226 8.90 11.78 -24.47
CA SER A 226 7.70 12.54 -24.11
C SER A 226 7.60 13.88 -24.84
N LEU A 227 8.74 14.55 -25.07
CA LEU A 227 8.79 15.79 -25.85
C LEU A 227 8.57 15.52 -27.34
N LEU A 228 9.24 14.52 -27.92
CA LEU A 228 9.12 14.20 -29.34
C LEU A 228 7.73 13.69 -29.72
N ASN A 229 7.08 12.92 -28.84
CA ASN A 229 5.73 12.40 -29.08
C ASN A 229 4.68 13.51 -29.17
N ASN A 230 4.87 14.61 -28.43
CA ASN A 230 3.95 15.75 -28.42
C ASN A 230 4.36 16.85 -29.43
N LYS A 231 5.50 16.71 -30.11
CA LYS A 231 6.02 17.73 -31.02
C LYS A 231 5.44 17.54 -32.42
N PHE A 232 4.86 18.61 -32.96
CA PHE A 232 4.36 18.63 -34.34
C PHE A 232 5.51 18.58 -35.36
N GLY A 233 5.29 17.90 -36.49
CA GLY A 233 6.24 17.84 -37.60
C GLY A 233 7.41 16.86 -37.42
N VAL A 234 7.41 16.03 -36.37
CA VAL A 234 8.42 14.98 -36.18
C VAL A 234 7.97 13.71 -36.90
N GLN A 235 8.87 13.09 -37.67
CA GLN A 235 8.59 11.83 -38.34
C GLN A 235 8.34 10.70 -37.33
N GLU A 236 7.31 9.90 -37.59
CA GLU A 236 6.91 8.78 -36.72
C GLU A 236 8.05 7.80 -36.43
N TYR A 237 8.94 7.56 -37.41
CA TYR A 237 10.12 6.71 -37.23
C TYR A 237 11.02 7.18 -36.07
N ILE A 238 11.22 8.49 -35.92
CA ILE A 238 12.05 9.08 -34.86
C ILE A 238 11.37 8.88 -33.50
N VAL A 239 10.05 9.08 -33.44
CA VAL A 239 9.24 8.84 -32.23
C VAL A 239 9.31 7.37 -31.83
N ASN A 240 9.15 6.46 -32.79
CA ASN A 240 9.24 5.02 -32.57
C ASN A 240 10.63 4.56 -32.12
N ARG A 241 11.71 5.18 -32.64
CA ARG A 241 13.07 4.93 -32.17
C ARG A 241 13.23 5.38 -30.72
N ALA A 242 12.82 6.60 -30.38
CA ALA A 242 12.88 7.11 -29.01
C ALA A 242 12.06 6.25 -28.04
N ARG A 243 10.91 5.74 -28.47
CA ARG A 243 10.09 4.78 -27.70
C ARG A 243 10.84 3.50 -27.40
N LYS A 244 11.52 2.91 -28.40
CA LYS A 244 12.33 1.69 -28.24
C LYS A 244 13.52 1.92 -27.31
N ASP A 245 14.23 3.04 -27.44
CA ASP A 245 15.34 3.41 -26.55
C ASP A 245 14.87 3.53 -25.10
N LYS A 246 13.77 4.26 -24.86
CA LYS A 246 13.14 4.39 -23.53
C LYS A 246 12.85 3.01 -22.92
N GLN A 247 12.22 2.12 -23.69
CA GLN A 247 11.86 0.78 -23.22
C GLN A 247 13.08 -0.10 -22.93
N ALA A 248 14.13 -0.03 -23.76
CA ALA A 248 15.36 -0.79 -23.55
C ALA A 248 16.08 -0.33 -22.27
N LEU A 249 16.21 0.98 -22.08
CA LEU A 249 16.85 1.55 -20.88
C LEU A 249 16.05 1.24 -19.61
N LEU A 250 14.71 1.25 -19.67
CA LEU A 250 13.85 0.82 -18.56
C LEU A 250 14.09 -0.63 -18.17
N ARG A 251 14.18 -1.55 -19.15
CA ARG A 251 14.46 -2.96 -18.87
C ARG A 251 15.84 -3.15 -18.25
N ASN A 252 16.84 -2.45 -18.77
CA ASN A 252 18.21 -2.50 -18.22
C ASN A 252 18.25 -1.93 -16.80
N ALA A 253 17.55 -0.83 -16.53
CA ALA A 253 17.38 -0.26 -15.21
C ALA A 253 16.75 -1.25 -14.22
N LYS A 254 15.66 -1.92 -14.62
CA LYS A 254 14.99 -2.97 -13.82
C LYS A 254 15.95 -4.12 -13.47
N ILE A 255 16.72 -4.61 -14.45
CA ILE A 255 17.70 -5.68 -14.22
C ILE A 255 18.79 -5.24 -13.25
N ARG A 256 19.32 -4.02 -13.40
CA ARG A 256 20.35 -3.47 -12.52
C ARG A 256 19.87 -3.30 -11.07
N LEU A 257 18.57 -3.05 -10.88
CA LEU A 257 17.96 -2.91 -9.56
C LEU A 257 17.59 -4.22 -8.90
N ASN A 258 17.27 -5.24 -9.68
CA ASN A 258 16.87 -6.52 -9.15
C ASN A 258 18.05 -7.19 -8.43
N ASN A 259 18.10 -7.01 -7.12
CA ASN A 259 19.04 -7.71 -6.24
C ASN A 259 18.46 -9.08 -5.83
N ILE A 260 18.16 -9.91 -6.82
CA ILE A 260 17.73 -11.29 -6.60
C ILE A 260 18.98 -12.11 -6.31
N HIS A 261 19.28 -12.30 -5.02
CA HIS A 261 20.33 -13.20 -4.60
C HIS A 261 19.79 -14.65 -4.58
N PRO A 262 20.32 -15.58 -5.40
CA PRO A 262 19.77 -16.94 -5.51
C PRO A 262 19.68 -17.70 -4.17
N SER A 263 20.59 -17.45 -3.24
CA SER A 263 20.57 -18.11 -1.93
C SER A 263 19.34 -17.75 -1.07
N ARG A 264 18.73 -16.56 -1.24
CA ARG A 264 17.53 -16.15 -0.50
C ARG A 264 16.30 -16.91 -0.97
N LEU A 265 16.21 -17.23 -2.26
CA LEU A 265 15.12 -18.03 -2.81
C LEU A 265 15.17 -19.48 -2.29
N LEU A 266 16.36 -20.05 -2.17
CA LEU A 266 16.54 -21.43 -1.71
C LEU A 266 16.13 -21.64 -0.25
N MET A 267 16.27 -20.64 0.62
CA MET A 267 15.88 -20.76 2.03
C MET A 267 14.37 -20.78 2.22
N ASN A 268 13.63 -19.97 1.46
CA ASN A 268 12.15 -19.96 1.50
C ASN A 268 11.57 -21.27 0.94
N LEU A 269 12.10 -21.78 -0.18
CA LEU A 269 11.67 -23.05 -0.77
C LEU A 269 11.96 -24.27 0.14
N ARG A 270 13.02 -24.19 0.98
CA ARG A 270 13.31 -25.25 1.96
C ARG A 270 12.28 -25.30 3.10
N GLY A 271 11.58 -24.20 3.38
CA GLY A 271 10.56 -24.11 4.42
C GLY A 271 9.24 -24.81 4.09
N GLU A 272 8.95 -25.03 2.80
CA GLU A 272 7.75 -25.74 2.34
C GLU A 272 7.78 -27.24 2.70
N ASN A 273 8.96 -27.80 2.96
CA ASN A 273 9.16 -29.20 3.38
C ASN A 273 9.30 -29.34 4.91
N LYS A 274 8.51 -28.61 5.69
CA LYS A 274 8.45 -28.86 7.13
C LYS A 274 7.63 -30.12 7.37
N TRP A 275 8.31 -31.24 7.66
CA TRP A 275 7.65 -32.42 8.25
C TRP A 275 6.95 -31.97 9.54
N ILE A 276 5.62 -31.94 9.52
CA ILE A 276 4.82 -31.80 10.75
C ILE A 276 4.95 -33.14 11.48
N LYS A 277 5.57 -33.14 12.66
CA LYS A 277 5.68 -34.31 13.52
C LYS A 277 4.73 -34.18 14.68
#